data_AF-A0A382VQQ4-F1
#
_entry.id   AF-A0A382VQQ4-F1
#
_cell.length_a   1.000
_cell.length_b   1.000
_cell.length_c   1.000
_cell.angle_alpha   90.00
_cell.angle_beta   90.00
_cell.angle_gamma   90.00
#
_symmetry.space_group_name_H-M   'P 1'
#
loop_
_entity.id
_entity.type
_entity.pdbx_description
1 polymer ?
#
loop_
_entity_poly.entity_id
_entity_poly.type
_entity_poly.pdbx_seq_one_letter_code
_entity_poly.pdbx_strand_id
1 'polypeptide(L)'
;SRFVLDFFGRIFTNPDSVVPPDMLKPELQGIGDFVDGINNIVETQQRIAAHYFKDGSIDDAIPPLKALLHIMAHGQFEGKTIADPEVRDLFDREKVRGQQWYCDRLMAKQERDVRYLVDQMDYMRAFLEKETHREEAERLGLAKRLAKVEEELDFAQSSDYLAAINGTLGLDCSLAQGSSGESLKEKEMAPEAGLEPAT
;
A
#
# COMPACT_ATOMS: atom_id res chain seq x y z
N SER A 1 -36.07 -3.17 -15.55
CA SER A 1 -35.11 -3.28 -14.42
C SER A 1 -35.24 -2.03 -13.55
N ARG A 2 -35.33 -2.14 -12.22
CA ARG A 2 -35.58 -0.98 -11.34
C ARG A 2 -34.48 0.10 -11.46
N PHE A 3 -33.21 -0.31 -11.49
CA PHE A 3 -32.09 0.62 -11.67
C PHE A 3 -32.14 1.35 -13.04
N VAL A 4 -32.42 0.62 -14.12
CA VAL A 4 -32.52 1.21 -15.46
C VAL A 4 -33.68 2.21 -15.52
N LEU A 5 -34.85 1.88 -14.99
CA LEU A 5 -35.99 2.80 -14.98
C LEU A 5 -35.75 4.04 -14.10
N ASP A 6 -35.19 3.86 -12.89
CA ASP A 6 -35.01 4.93 -11.92
C ASP A 6 -33.91 5.94 -12.33
N PHE A 7 -32.89 5.49 -13.06
CA PHE A 7 -31.71 6.31 -13.38
C PHE A 7 -31.53 6.59 -14.87
N PHE A 8 -31.80 5.63 -15.77
CA PHE A 8 -31.54 5.83 -17.20
C PHE A 8 -32.58 6.72 -17.87
N GLY A 9 -33.77 6.88 -17.28
CA GLY A 9 -34.78 7.85 -17.71
C GLY A 9 -34.30 9.32 -17.67
N ARG A 10 -33.18 9.60 -16.98
CA ARG A 10 -32.53 10.93 -16.97
C ARG A 10 -31.71 11.22 -18.22
N ILE A 11 -31.36 10.20 -18.99
CA ILE A 11 -30.49 10.28 -20.18
C ILE A 11 -31.25 9.84 -21.43
N PHE A 12 -32.11 8.82 -21.31
CA PHE A 12 -32.81 8.20 -22.43
C PHE A 12 -34.32 8.26 -22.24
N THR A 13 -35.05 8.59 -23.30
CA THR A 13 -36.52 8.64 -23.31
C THR A 13 -37.15 7.25 -23.17
N ASN A 14 -36.49 6.21 -23.70
CA ASN A 14 -36.94 4.81 -23.63
C ASN A 14 -35.83 3.91 -23.09
N PRO A 15 -35.59 3.90 -21.76
CA PRO A 15 -34.44 3.24 -21.15
C PRO A 15 -34.44 1.70 -21.32
N ASP A 16 -35.62 1.07 -21.38
CA ASP A 16 -35.73 -0.39 -21.58
C ASP A 16 -35.31 -0.86 -22.98
N SER A 17 -35.32 0.04 -23.98
CA SER A 17 -34.84 -0.28 -25.33
C SER A 17 -33.32 -0.17 -25.45
N VAL A 18 -32.66 0.54 -24.52
CA VAL A 18 -31.21 0.75 -24.52
C VAL A 18 -30.49 -0.43 -23.86
N VAL A 19 -31.11 -1.01 -22.82
CA VAL A 19 -30.53 -2.14 -22.08
C VAL A 19 -31.58 -3.25 -21.98
N PRO A 20 -31.69 -4.11 -23.01
CA PRO A 20 -32.65 -5.20 -23.01
C PRO A 20 -32.35 -6.22 -21.90
N PRO A 21 -33.32 -7.09 -21.53
CA PRO A 21 -33.17 -8.00 -20.39
C PRO A 21 -31.97 -8.95 -20.46
N ASP A 22 -31.61 -9.42 -21.65
CA ASP A 22 -30.48 -10.31 -21.92
C ASP A 22 -29.11 -9.60 -21.83
N MET A 23 -29.06 -8.28 -21.99
CA MET A 23 -27.87 -7.47 -21.71
C MET A 23 -27.65 -7.29 -20.19
N LEU A 24 -28.73 -7.23 -19.41
CA LEU A 24 -28.67 -7.20 -17.93
C LEU A 24 -28.42 -8.58 -17.32
N LYS A 25 -28.82 -9.63 -18.04
CA LYS A 25 -28.76 -11.03 -17.65
C LYS A 25 -28.05 -11.82 -18.75
N PRO A 26 -26.73 -11.67 -18.87
CA PRO A 26 -25.96 -12.31 -19.95
C PRO A 26 -26.13 -13.84 -19.97
N GLU A 27 -26.50 -14.46 -18.84
CA GLU A 27 -26.84 -15.88 -18.77
C GLU A 27 -28.02 -16.28 -19.68
N LEU A 28 -28.88 -15.33 -20.08
CA LEU A 28 -29.98 -15.58 -21.02
C LEU A 28 -29.50 -15.73 -22.47
N GLN A 29 -28.32 -15.19 -22.81
CA GLN A 29 -27.73 -15.31 -24.15
C GLN A 29 -27.12 -16.70 -24.37
N GLY A 30 -26.66 -17.35 -23.29
CA GLY A 30 -26.11 -18.69 -23.32
C GLY A 30 -25.61 -19.10 -21.94
N ILE A 31 -26.30 -20.03 -21.28
CA ILE A 31 -25.90 -20.48 -19.94
C ILE A 31 -24.57 -21.23 -19.94
N GLY A 32 -24.26 -21.97 -21.02
CA GLY A 32 -22.98 -22.66 -21.17
C GLY A 32 -21.81 -21.68 -21.18
N ASP A 33 -21.85 -20.71 -22.10
CA ASP A 33 -20.83 -19.66 -22.20
C ASP A 33 -20.71 -18.84 -20.91
N PHE A 34 -21.82 -18.58 -20.23
CA PHE A 34 -21.82 -17.89 -18.94
C PHE A 34 -21.08 -18.70 -17.86
N VAL A 35 -21.39 -19.99 -17.72
CA VAL A 35 -20.73 -20.88 -16.75
C VAL A 35 -19.25 -21.03 -17.08
N ASP A 36 -18.89 -21.21 -18.35
CA ASP A 36 -17.50 -21.29 -18.80
C ASP A 36 -16.74 -19.98 -18.48
N GLY A 37 -17.39 -18.82 -18.66
CA GLY A 37 -16.85 -17.53 -18.25
C GLY A 37 -16.55 -17.45 -16.75
N ILE A 38 -17.46 -17.94 -15.90
CA ILE A 38 -17.24 -17.99 -14.44
C ILE A 38 -16.11 -18.97 -14.08
N ASN A 39 -16.05 -20.15 -14.71
CA ASN A 39 -14.99 -21.12 -14.47
C ASN A 39 -13.61 -20.52 -14.81
N ASN A 40 -13.49 -19.83 -15.95
CA ASN A 40 -12.26 -19.14 -16.32
C ASN A 40 -11.82 -18.10 -15.28
N ILE A 41 -12.76 -17.36 -14.67
CA ILE A 41 -12.48 -16.42 -13.59
C ILE A 41 -11.94 -17.17 -12.36
N VAL A 42 -12.61 -18.25 -11.93
CA VAL A 42 -12.22 -19.03 -10.75
C VAL A 42 -10.85 -19.69 -10.94
N GLU A 43 -10.60 -20.32 -12.10
CA GLU A 43 -9.31 -20.91 -12.42
C GLU A 43 -8.18 -19.86 -12.41
N THR A 44 -8.46 -18.68 -12.95
CA THR A 44 -7.50 -17.58 -12.95
C THR A 44 -7.23 -17.09 -11.53
N GLN A 45 -8.26 -16.92 -10.70
CA GLN A 45 -8.12 -16.55 -9.28
C GLN A 45 -7.29 -17.57 -8.52
N GLN A 46 -7.56 -18.87 -8.70
CA GLN A 46 -6.82 -19.95 -8.07
C GLN A 46 -5.34 -19.93 -8.46
N ARG A 47 -5.05 -19.78 -9.77
CA ARG A 47 -3.69 -19.69 -10.28
C ARG A 47 -2.93 -18.49 -9.73
N ILE A 48 -3.56 -17.32 -9.67
CA ILE A 48 -2.95 -16.10 -9.13
C ILE A 48 -2.68 -16.26 -7.63
N ALA A 49 -3.66 -16.74 -6.87
CA ALA A 49 -3.51 -16.94 -5.43
C ALA A 49 -2.37 -17.93 -5.11
N ALA A 50 -2.21 -18.99 -5.91
CA ALA A 50 -1.13 -19.97 -5.73
C ALA A 50 0.28 -19.37 -5.78
N HIS A 51 0.49 -18.23 -6.46
CA HIS A 51 1.79 -17.56 -6.49
C HIS A 51 2.20 -17.06 -5.10
N TYR A 52 1.27 -16.48 -4.32
CA TYR A 52 1.53 -15.97 -2.96
C TYR A 52 1.92 -17.07 -1.97
N PHE A 53 1.44 -18.30 -2.17
CA PHE A 53 1.85 -19.45 -1.38
C PHE A 53 3.23 -19.97 -1.80
N LYS A 54 3.54 -19.88 -3.10
CA LYS A 54 4.80 -20.38 -3.65
C LYS A 54 5.99 -19.51 -3.23
N ASP A 55 5.80 -18.19 -3.16
CA ASP A 55 6.85 -17.23 -2.80
C ASP A 55 6.87 -16.86 -1.32
N GLY A 56 5.90 -17.34 -0.53
CA GLY A 56 5.81 -17.08 0.91
C GLY A 56 5.16 -15.74 1.28
N SER A 57 4.81 -14.91 0.31
CA SER A 57 4.21 -13.58 0.55
C SER A 57 2.84 -13.65 1.24
N ILE A 58 2.23 -14.83 1.31
CA ILE A 58 1.01 -15.07 2.09
C ILE A 58 1.18 -14.78 3.58
N ASP A 59 2.41 -14.88 4.11
CA ASP A 59 2.67 -14.64 5.53
C ASP A 59 2.74 -13.16 5.89
N ASP A 60 3.08 -12.31 4.92
CA ASP A 60 3.07 -10.85 5.06
C ASP A 60 1.69 -10.24 4.78
N ALA A 61 0.75 -11.02 4.24
CA ALA A 61 -0.58 -10.55 3.92
C ALA A 61 -1.37 -10.21 5.20
N ILE A 62 -2.01 -9.02 5.19
CA ILE A 62 -2.94 -8.64 6.27
C ILE A 62 -4.09 -9.67 6.39
N PRO A 63 -4.67 -9.86 7.59
CA PRO A 63 -5.67 -10.91 7.83
C PRO A 63 -6.81 -11.03 6.79
N PRO A 64 -7.49 -9.96 6.34
CA PRO A 64 -8.53 -10.08 5.31
C PRO A 64 -8.01 -10.61 3.97
N LEU A 65 -6.81 -10.18 3.55
CA LEU A 65 -6.22 -10.64 2.30
C LEU A 65 -5.71 -12.07 2.41
N LYS A 66 -5.14 -12.45 3.57
CA LYS A 66 -4.75 -13.84 3.85
C LYS A 66 -5.97 -14.76 3.71
N ALA A 67 -7.08 -14.43 4.37
CA ALA A 67 -8.33 -15.20 4.26
C ALA A 67 -8.82 -15.31 2.80
N LEU A 68 -8.81 -14.20 2.06
CA LEU A 68 -9.25 -14.19 0.65
C LEU A 68 -8.34 -15.06 -0.24
N LEU A 69 -7.02 -14.96 -0.10
CA LEU A 69 -6.06 -15.74 -0.87
C LEU A 69 -6.19 -17.24 -0.59
N HIS A 70 -6.42 -17.63 0.67
CA HIS A 70 -6.73 -19.02 1.02
C HIS A 70 -8.02 -19.51 0.36
N ILE A 71 -9.09 -18.70 0.38
CA ILE A 71 -10.36 -19.05 -0.28
C ILE A 71 -10.17 -19.18 -1.80
N MET A 72 -9.41 -18.28 -2.43
CA MET A 72 -9.14 -18.35 -3.87
C MET A 72 -8.32 -19.58 -4.24
N ALA A 73 -7.28 -19.93 -3.46
CA ALA A 73 -6.39 -21.05 -3.78
C ALA A 73 -6.96 -22.43 -3.39
N HIS A 74 -7.70 -22.49 -2.29
CA HIS A 74 -8.09 -23.75 -1.62
C HIS A 74 -9.60 -23.89 -1.38
N GLY A 75 -10.40 -22.90 -1.76
CA GLY A 75 -11.85 -22.89 -1.58
C GLY A 75 -12.32 -22.53 -0.16
N GLN A 76 -11.42 -22.49 0.81
CA GLN A 76 -11.75 -22.20 2.20
C GLN A 76 -10.60 -21.53 2.96
N PHE A 77 -10.95 -20.84 4.05
CA PHE A 77 -10.04 -20.35 5.08
C PHE A 77 -10.58 -20.80 6.44
N GLU A 78 -9.82 -21.64 7.16
CA GLU A 78 -10.23 -22.18 8.47
C GLU A 78 -11.61 -22.88 8.47
N GLY A 79 -11.94 -23.59 7.39
CA GLY A 79 -13.26 -24.24 7.24
C GLY A 79 -14.39 -23.28 6.82
N LYS A 80 -14.09 -22.00 6.59
CA LYS A 80 -15.03 -20.96 6.20
C LYS A 80 -14.85 -20.59 4.73
N THR A 81 -15.92 -20.10 4.13
CA THR A 81 -16.00 -19.67 2.74
C THR A 81 -16.17 -18.16 2.66
N ILE A 82 -16.27 -17.66 1.42
CA ILE A 82 -16.60 -16.28 1.12
C ILE A 82 -17.98 -15.89 1.70
N ALA A 83 -18.91 -16.82 1.91
CA ALA A 83 -20.25 -16.50 2.40
C ALA A 83 -20.32 -16.27 3.92
N ASP A 84 -19.29 -16.69 4.66
CA ASP A 84 -19.31 -16.69 6.11
C ASP A 84 -19.17 -15.26 6.68
N PRO A 85 -20.06 -14.83 7.60
CA PRO A 85 -20.02 -13.49 8.18
C PRO A 85 -18.68 -13.12 8.80
N GLU A 86 -18.00 -14.10 9.42
CA GLU A 86 -16.70 -13.88 10.04
C GLU A 86 -15.62 -13.49 9.02
N VAL A 87 -15.67 -14.05 7.80
CA VAL A 87 -14.77 -13.67 6.71
C VAL A 87 -15.15 -12.30 6.14
N ARG A 88 -16.45 -12.01 5.99
CA ARG A 88 -16.95 -10.68 5.56
C ARG A 88 -16.51 -9.58 6.53
N ASP A 89 -16.59 -9.87 7.81
CA ASP A 89 -16.29 -8.94 8.90
C ASP A 89 -14.84 -8.48 8.93
N LEU A 90 -13.90 -9.27 8.38
CA LEU A 90 -12.50 -8.85 8.23
C LEU A 90 -12.33 -7.63 7.32
N PHE A 91 -13.32 -7.35 6.46
CA PHE A 91 -13.34 -6.22 5.53
C PHE A 91 -14.20 -5.04 6.02
N ASP A 92 -14.84 -5.17 7.18
CA ASP A 92 -15.61 -4.07 7.74
C ASP A 92 -14.69 -2.93 8.20
N ARG A 93 -14.99 -1.71 7.77
CA ARG A 93 -14.14 -0.54 8.02
C ARG A 93 -13.92 -0.27 9.51
N GLU A 94 -14.97 -0.36 10.31
CA GLU A 94 -14.87 -0.07 11.74
C GLU A 94 -14.11 -1.18 12.46
N LYS A 95 -14.33 -2.44 12.07
CA LYS A 95 -13.56 -3.57 12.59
C LYS A 95 -12.08 -3.43 12.24
N VAL A 96 -11.74 -3.14 10.98
CA VAL A 96 -10.36 -2.95 10.51
C VAL A 96 -9.62 -1.92 11.37
N ARG A 97 -10.24 -0.78 11.66
CA ARG A 97 -9.63 0.30 12.46
C ARG A 97 -9.37 -0.08 13.92
N GLY A 98 -10.07 -1.08 14.43
CA GLY A 98 -9.87 -1.63 15.78
C GLY A 98 -8.89 -2.81 15.84
N GLN A 99 -8.39 -3.29 14.70
CA GLN A 99 -7.47 -4.43 14.69
C GLN A 99 -6.02 -4.00 14.94
N GLN A 100 -5.28 -4.84 15.66
CA GLN A 100 -3.87 -4.60 15.98
C GLN A 100 -3.01 -4.41 14.73
N TRP A 101 -3.20 -5.24 13.69
CA TRP A 101 -2.42 -5.15 12.46
C TRP A 101 -2.54 -3.79 11.77
N TYR A 102 -3.68 -3.10 11.91
CA TYR A 102 -3.87 -1.75 11.36
C TYR A 102 -3.08 -0.72 12.18
N CYS A 103 -3.15 -0.82 13.51
CA CYS A 103 -2.35 0.01 14.42
C CYS A 103 -0.85 -0.16 14.15
N ASP A 104 -0.38 -1.39 13.94
CA ASP A 104 1.02 -1.70 13.64
C ASP A 104 1.50 -0.97 12.37
N ARG A 105 0.64 -0.87 11.35
CA ARG A 105 0.94 -0.10 10.12
C ARG A 105 1.03 1.40 10.36
N LEU A 106 0.20 1.95 11.26
CA LEU A 106 0.28 3.36 11.63
C LEU A 106 1.56 3.65 12.43
N MET A 107 1.92 2.75 13.35
CA MET A 107 3.17 2.84 14.11
C MET A 107 4.40 2.75 13.19
N ALA A 108 4.42 1.79 12.26
CA ALA A 108 5.45 1.68 11.24
C ALA A 108 5.62 2.97 10.41
N LYS A 109 4.50 3.64 10.10
CA LYS A 109 4.51 4.93 9.40
C LYS A 109 5.12 6.03 10.27
N GLN A 110 4.71 6.13 11.54
CA GLN A 110 5.26 7.08 12.49
C GLN A 110 6.77 6.91 12.65
N GLU A 111 7.25 5.68 12.87
CA GLU A 111 8.67 5.38 13.00
C GLU A 111 9.48 5.79 11.76
N ARG A 112 8.96 5.50 10.57
CA ARG A 112 9.59 5.90 9.30
C ARG A 112 9.63 7.41 9.14
N ASP A 113 8.58 8.12 9.51
CA ASP A 113 8.51 9.58 9.40
C ASP A 113 9.44 10.27 10.38
N VAL A 114 9.48 9.80 11.63
CA VAL A 114 10.42 10.29 12.65
C VAL A 114 11.86 10.11 12.14
N ARG A 115 12.21 8.92 11.65
CA ARG A 115 13.55 8.67 11.10
C ARG A 115 13.86 9.58 9.92
N TYR A 116 12.93 9.74 8.99
CA TYR A 116 13.09 10.65 7.86
C TYR A 116 13.35 12.10 8.31
N LEU A 117 12.57 12.60 9.27
CA LEU A 117 12.72 13.97 9.80
C LEU A 117 14.03 14.17 10.55
N VAL A 118 14.47 13.18 11.33
CA VAL A 118 15.79 13.18 11.99
C VAL A 118 16.91 13.24 10.95
N ASP A 119 16.87 12.39 9.92
CA ASP A 119 17.89 12.38 8.85
C ASP A 119 17.92 13.73 8.11
N GLN A 120 16.76 14.35 7.84
CA GLN A 120 16.67 15.68 7.24
C GLN A 120 17.25 16.76 8.15
N MET A 121 16.92 16.74 9.44
CA MET A 121 17.42 17.69 10.43
C MET A 121 18.95 17.62 10.55
N ASP A 122 19.52 16.41 10.64
CA ASP A 122 20.95 16.19 10.73
C ASP A 122 21.68 16.67 9.48
N TYR A 123 21.11 16.39 8.30
CA TYR A 123 21.65 16.91 7.04
C TYR A 123 21.65 18.44 6.98
N MET A 124 20.54 19.09 7.39
CA MET A 124 20.43 20.55 7.40
C MET A 124 21.39 21.19 8.40
N ARG A 125 21.55 20.62 9.60
CA ARG A 125 22.52 21.09 10.61
C ARG A 125 23.94 20.98 10.09
N ALA A 126 24.32 19.83 9.54
CA ALA A 126 25.66 19.63 8.95
C ALA A 126 25.94 20.58 7.77
N PHE A 127 24.92 20.97 7.01
CA PHE A 127 25.06 21.96 5.95
C PHE A 127 25.26 23.39 6.51
N LEU A 128 24.54 23.74 7.57
CA LEU A 128 24.60 25.06 8.21
C LEU A 128 25.91 25.32 8.98
N GLU A 129 26.56 24.28 9.50
CA GLU A 129 27.85 24.39 10.21
C GLU A 129 29.03 24.71 9.30
N LYS A 130 28.89 24.54 7.97
CA LYS A 130 29.95 24.80 7.01
C LYS A 130 30.01 26.30 6.68
N GLU A 131 31.08 26.96 7.12
CA GLU A 131 31.29 28.40 6.89
C GLU A 131 31.27 28.77 5.39
N THR A 132 31.70 27.88 4.50
CA THR A 132 31.66 28.04 3.04
C THR A 132 30.25 28.04 2.44
N HIS A 133 29.22 27.74 3.23
CA HIS A 133 27.83 27.63 2.78
C HIS A 133 26.90 28.69 3.40
N ARG A 134 27.43 29.65 4.17
CA ARG A 134 26.61 30.64 4.88
C ARG A 134 25.73 31.49 3.95
N GLU A 135 26.28 32.05 2.87
CA GLU A 135 25.49 32.87 1.92
C GLU A 135 24.38 32.06 1.23
N GLU A 136 24.67 30.83 0.83
CA GLU A 136 23.69 29.94 0.20
C GLU A 136 22.62 29.46 1.20
N ALA A 137 23.00 29.20 2.46
CA ALA A 137 22.07 28.83 3.51
C ALA A 137 21.10 29.96 3.86
N GLU A 138 21.57 31.21 3.88
CA GLU A 138 20.73 32.39 4.04
C GLU A 138 19.79 32.56 2.84
N ARG A 139 20.31 32.47 1.60
CA ARG A 139 19.52 32.58 0.37
C ARG A 139 18.39 31.56 0.29
N LEU A 140 18.64 30.33 0.76
CA LEU A 140 17.65 29.25 0.77
C LEU A 140 16.73 29.27 2.00
N GLY A 141 17.02 30.11 2.99
CA GLY A 141 16.28 30.20 4.24
C GLY A 141 16.35 28.93 5.09
N LEU A 142 17.49 28.24 5.08
CA LEU A 142 17.63 26.92 5.70
C LEU A 142 17.38 26.92 7.21
N ALA A 143 17.76 27.98 7.93
CA ALA A 143 17.48 28.09 9.37
C ALA A 143 15.97 28.06 9.67
N LYS A 144 15.14 28.72 8.85
CA LYS A 144 13.68 28.71 9.01
C LYS A 144 13.09 27.35 8.67
N ARG A 145 13.65 26.66 7.68
CA ARG A 145 13.24 25.29 7.32
C ARG A 145 13.61 24.29 8.41
N LEU A 146 14.79 24.43 9.00
CA LEU A 146 15.23 23.61 10.14
C LEU A 146 14.25 23.71 11.31
N ALA A 147 13.88 24.94 11.70
CA ALA A 147 12.88 25.15 12.77
C ALA A 147 11.53 24.48 12.45
N LYS A 148 11.10 24.51 11.17
CA LYS A 148 9.87 23.81 10.75
C LYS A 148 9.99 22.28 10.84
N VAL A 149 11.15 21.73 10.46
CA VAL A 149 11.42 20.29 10.56
C VAL A 149 11.47 19.85 12.02
N GLU A 150 11.98 20.69 12.93
CA GLU A 150 11.96 20.44 14.37
C GLU A 150 10.52 20.38 14.91
N GLU A 151 9.66 21.34 14.54
CA GLU A 151 8.23 21.31 14.91
C GLU A 151 7.50 20.07 14.34
N GLU A 152 7.79 19.69 13.09
CA GLU A 152 7.22 18.50 12.46
C GLU A 152 7.70 17.22 13.15
N LEU A 153 8.97 17.16 13.58
CA LEU A 153 9.54 16.04 14.30
C LEU A 153 8.91 15.88 15.69
N ASP A 154 8.76 16.99 16.42
CA ASP A 154 8.09 17.00 17.73
C ASP A 154 6.65 16.50 17.61
N PHE A 155 5.92 16.95 16.59
CA PHE A 155 4.58 16.45 16.31
C PHE A 155 4.60 14.97 15.93
N ALA A 156 5.52 14.52 15.07
CA ALA A 156 5.64 13.13 14.64
C ALA A 156 5.98 12.17 15.79
N GLN A 157 6.73 12.63 16.80
CA GLN A 157 7.04 11.85 18.00
C GLN A 157 5.91 11.84 19.04
N SER A 158 4.94 12.74 18.92
CA SER A 158 3.82 12.84 19.86
C SER A 158 2.82 11.68 19.70
N SER A 159 2.05 11.42 20.77
CA SER A 159 0.91 10.50 20.72
C SER A 159 -0.20 10.97 19.77
N ASP A 160 -0.30 12.27 19.52
CA ASP A 160 -1.35 12.86 18.69
C ASP A 160 -1.13 12.56 17.20
N TYR A 161 0.10 12.19 16.82
CA TYR A 161 0.42 11.81 15.45
C TYR A 161 -0.38 10.60 14.97
N LEU A 162 -0.46 9.54 15.79
CA LEU A 162 -1.21 8.32 15.45
C LEU A 162 -2.70 8.62 15.26
N ALA A 163 -3.25 9.52 16.08
CA ALA A 163 -4.63 9.98 15.92
C ALA A 163 -4.81 10.75 14.60
N ALA A 164 -3.84 11.59 14.22
CA ALA A 164 -3.89 12.36 12.98
C ALA A 164 -3.81 11.50 11.72
N ILE A 165 -3.07 10.38 11.75
CA ILE A 165 -2.93 9.46 10.60
C ILE A 165 -3.94 8.29 10.62
N ASN A 166 -4.79 8.21 11.65
CA ASN A 166 -5.85 7.20 11.71
C ASN A 166 -6.90 7.45 10.61
N GLY A 167 -7.11 6.44 9.77
CA GLY A 167 -7.89 6.51 8.55
C GLY A 167 -7.04 6.53 7.28
N THR A 168 -5.71 6.64 7.40
CA THR A 168 -4.78 6.45 6.27
C THR A 168 -4.39 4.97 6.11
N LEU A 169 -3.61 4.65 5.07
CA LEU A 169 -3.13 3.29 4.80
C LEU A 169 -1.98 2.84 5.70
N GLY A 170 -1.33 3.76 6.44
CA GLY A 170 -0.10 3.49 7.17
C GLY A 170 1.07 3.07 6.26
N LEU A 171 2.01 2.31 6.82
CA LEU A 171 3.15 1.72 6.13
C LEU A 171 3.10 0.21 6.25
N ASP A 172 3.68 -0.51 5.29
CA ASP A 172 3.91 -1.94 5.43
C ASP A 172 4.96 -2.19 6.54
N CYS A 173 4.66 -3.08 7.49
CA CYS A 173 5.51 -3.33 8.65
C CYS A 173 6.90 -3.86 8.26
N SER A 174 7.03 -4.55 7.13
CA SER A 174 8.33 -5.01 6.60
C SER A 174 9.27 -3.83 6.25
N LEU A 175 8.72 -2.66 5.91
CA LEU A 175 9.47 -1.48 5.48
C LEU A 175 9.90 -0.57 6.64
N ALA A 176 9.40 -0.80 7.86
CA ALA A 176 9.82 -0.09 9.05
C ALA A 176 11.29 -0.41 9.41
N GLN A 177 11.69 -1.67 9.26
CA GLN A 177 13.03 -2.15 9.61
C GLN A 177 14.11 -1.79 8.56
N GLY A 178 13.72 -1.55 7.30
CA GLY A 178 14.64 -1.37 6.17
C GLY A 178 15.26 0.02 5.99
N SER A 179 15.94 0.57 7.00
CA SER A 179 16.99 1.59 6.77
C SER A 179 18.05 1.71 7.88
N SER A 180 18.43 0.61 8.52
CA SER A 180 19.79 0.54 9.07
C SER A 180 20.76 0.47 7.89
N GLY A 181 21.54 1.52 7.69
CA GLY A 181 22.33 1.77 6.49
C GLY A 181 23.12 0.57 5.96
N GLU A 182 22.73 0.10 4.78
CA GLU A 182 23.59 -0.65 3.89
C GLU A 182 23.66 0.08 2.54
N SER A 183 24.89 0.22 2.05
CA SER A 183 25.28 0.67 0.71
C SER A 183 25.32 2.18 0.43
N LEU A 184 26.14 2.90 1.19
CA LEU A 184 26.93 4.03 0.66
C LEU A 184 28.44 3.91 0.91
N LYS A 185 28.93 2.79 1.49
CA LYS A 185 30.36 2.56 1.74
C LYS A 185 31.09 1.69 0.69
N GLU A 186 30.42 1.23 -0.37
CA GLU A 186 31.06 0.37 -1.38
C GLU A 186 31.46 1.07 -2.69
N LYS A 187 31.30 2.40 -2.79
CA LYS A 187 31.67 3.15 -4.01
C LYS A 187 32.94 4.00 -3.94
N GLU A 188 33.69 3.95 -2.83
CA GLU A 188 34.89 4.79 -2.67
C GLU A 188 36.16 3.99 -2.31
N MET A 189 36.25 2.73 -2.76
CA MET A 189 37.49 1.95 -2.61
C MET A 189 37.68 0.97 -3.77
N ALA A 190 37.82 1.52 -4.99
CA ALA A 190 38.46 0.81 -6.09
C ALA A 190 39.85 1.47 -6.29
N PRO A 191 40.96 0.76 -6.05
CA PRO A 191 42.28 1.30 -6.31
C PRO A 191 42.51 1.42 -7.82
N GLU A 192 43.09 2.53 -8.25
CA GLU A 192 43.61 2.75 -9.60
C GLU A 192 44.48 1.56 -10.03
N ALA A 193 44.02 0.80 -11.01
CA ALA A 193 44.83 -0.20 -11.69
C ALA A 193 45.91 0.52 -12.50
N GLY A 194 47.17 0.30 -12.10
CA GLY A 194 48.35 0.80 -12.79
C GLY A 194 48.38 0.36 -14.25
N LEU A 195 48.73 1.31 -15.12
CA LEU A 195 49.20 1.03 -16.46
C LEU A 195 50.59 0.37 -16.36
N GLU A 196 50.72 -0.85 -16.86
CA GLU A 196 52.00 -1.36 -17.35
C GLU A 196 52.10 -1.18 -18.88
N PRO A 197 53.29 -0.83 -19.40
CA PRO A 197 53.49 -0.60 -20.83
C PRO A 197 53.69 -1.92 -21.60
N ALA A 198 53.08 -2.00 -22.78
CA ALA A 198 53.29 -3.09 -23.73
C ALA A 198 54.72 -3.07 -24.31
N THR A 199 55.31 -4.28 -24.35
CA THR A 199 56.45 -4.67 -25.21
C THR A 199 56.22 -4.41 -26.69
#